data_AF-A0A6N7BJU7-F1
#
_entry.id   AF-A0A6N7BJU7-F1
#
_cell.length_a   1.000
_cell.length_b   1.000
_cell.length_c   1.000
_cell.angle_alpha   90.00
_cell.angle_beta   90.00
_cell.angle_gamma   90.00
#
_symmetry.space_group_name_H-M   'P 1'
#
loop_
_entity.id
_entity.type
_entity.pdbx_description
1 polymer ?
#
loop_
_entity_poly.entity_id
_entity_poly.type
_entity_poly.pdbx_seq_one_letter_code
_entity_poly.pdbx_strand_id
1 'polypeptide(L)'
;MTNNSSQVLITDQFELRQLILSDAEEILFLRSDERILEHIEIEKAETQEDAKRFIEKINSGEDGWFFWGITEKNNSKVIGTICLWNISVTESKADIGFVLHPDFWGKGVMQEVVPAVINFGFQKMKLKCIIGEAMPKNIKSIKLMEKFGFRYKEESDEYSVYSLTALDWLKKQFDEKPHPVILHELKIPSSLNIVLLAPHPDDFDAIGVTMHALHLNGNTISLAVLTTGVSGVEDTYAAKLGSDDKAAIREEEQKASIQFFGLPPEQITFLRLENDETKHMAVTENNFVRIKEFWDKHAPDLVFLPHGNDTNTDHQRTYAMFKKILEAETKPVVAFLNKDPKTIGIRNDVITTFGDAEAAWKGELLRFHKSQHERNLRTRNHGFDERILNVNRKDAEELGLQDSYAEIFELEFHSAKIK
;
A
#
# COMPACT_ATOMS: atom_id res chain seq x y z
N MET A 1 26.96 5.68 -5.07
CA MET A 1 26.23 4.48 -4.62
C MET A 1 26.59 4.30 -3.16
N THR A 2 25.63 4.49 -2.26
CA THR A 2 25.83 4.27 -0.82
C THR A 2 26.17 2.81 -0.57
N ASN A 3 27.07 2.55 0.37
CA ASN A 3 27.57 1.22 0.71
C ASN A 3 26.38 0.32 1.16
N ASN A 4 25.86 -0.52 0.26
CA ASN A 4 24.63 -1.31 0.48
C ASN A 4 24.80 -2.42 1.54
N SER A 5 26.04 -2.72 1.93
CA SER A 5 26.41 -3.87 2.76
C SER A 5 26.41 -3.60 4.28
N SER A 6 26.15 -2.36 4.74
CA SER A 6 26.19 -2.02 6.18
C SER A 6 24.86 -2.15 6.92
N GLN A 7 23.77 -2.57 6.26
CA GLN A 7 22.45 -2.62 6.89
C GLN A 7 22.31 -3.89 7.73
N VAL A 8 22.20 -3.75 9.05
CA VAL A 8 21.90 -4.87 9.96
C VAL A 8 20.39 -5.00 10.17
N LEU A 9 19.85 -6.21 10.07
CA LEU A 9 18.46 -6.52 10.43
C LEU A 9 18.46 -7.40 11.68
N ILE A 10 17.61 -7.04 12.65
CA ILE A 10 17.48 -7.76 13.93
C ILE A 10 16.09 -8.38 13.99
N THR A 11 16.03 -9.66 14.35
CA THR A 11 14.78 -10.37 14.67
C THR A 11 14.75 -10.71 16.16
N ASP A 12 13.88 -11.60 16.61
CA ASP A 12 13.76 -11.97 18.03
C ASP A 12 14.97 -12.76 18.54
N GLN A 13 15.49 -13.68 17.73
CA GLN A 13 16.59 -14.59 18.06
C GLN A 13 17.81 -14.44 17.14
N PHE A 14 17.68 -13.78 16.00
CA PHE A 14 18.75 -13.69 15.00
C PHE A 14 19.16 -12.25 14.69
N GLU A 15 20.39 -12.13 14.20
CA GLU A 15 20.95 -10.94 13.58
C GLU A 15 21.41 -11.28 12.16
N LEU A 16 20.99 -10.44 11.21
CA LEU A 16 21.40 -10.47 9.81
C LEU A 16 22.39 -9.35 9.60
N ARG A 17 23.65 -9.71 9.40
CA ARG A 17 24.77 -8.75 9.31
C ARG A 17 25.59 -8.95 8.05
N GLN A 18 26.41 -7.96 7.75
CA GLN A 18 27.45 -8.08 6.74
C GLN A 18 28.39 -9.26 7.06
N LEU A 19 28.83 -9.96 6.02
CA LEU A 19 29.87 -10.99 6.14
C LEU A 19 31.23 -10.34 6.40
N ILE A 20 32.04 -10.97 7.25
CA ILE A 20 33.42 -10.59 7.53
C ILE A 20 34.36 -11.73 7.14
N LEU A 21 35.63 -11.42 6.88
CA LEU A 21 36.59 -12.42 6.39
C LEU A 21 36.77 -13.63 7.32
N SER A 22 36.49 -13.48 8.62
CA SER A 22 36.52 -14.60 9.57
C SER A 22 35.35 -15.57 9.43
N ASP A 23 34.31 -15.23 8.65
CA ASP A 23 33.19 -16.13 8.32
C ASP A 23 33.55 -17.11 7.19
N ALA A 24 34.80 -17.09 6.68
CA ALA A 24 35.21 -17.87 5.51
C ALA A 24 35.05 -19.38 5.69
N GLU A 25 35.18 -19.90 6.92
CA GLU A 25 34.97 -21.33 7.21
C GLU A 25 33.50 -21.70 7.06
N GLU A 26 32.59 -20.89 7.62
CA GLU A 26 31.15 -21.08 7.50
C GLU A 26 30.68 -20.91 6.04
N ILE A 27 31.19 -19.90 5.34
CA ILE A 27 30.85 -19.67 3.93
C ILE A 27 31.38 -20.79 3.03
N LEU A 28 32.59 -21.31 3.28
CA LEU A 28 33.09 -22.49 2.57
C LEU A 28 32.10 -23.65 2.73
N PHE A 29 31.72 -23.96 3.97
CA PHE A 29 30.78 -25.04 4.25
C PHE A 29 29.43 -24.83 3.55
N LEU A 30 28.84 -23.64 3.67
CA LEU A 30 27.55 -23.30 3.04
C LEU A 30 27.59 -23.37 1.51
N ARG A 31 28.78 -23.36 0.90
CA ARG A 31 29.00 -23.40 -0.56
C ARG A 31 29.72 -24.66 -1.06
N SER A 32 29.95 -25.64 -0.19
CA SER A 32 30.64 -26.90 -0.54
C SER A 32 29.90 -28.16 -0.08
N ASP A 33 29.03 -28.06 0.93
CA ASP A 33 28.30 -29.23 1.47
C ASP A 33 27.28 -29.78 0.46
N GLU A 34 27.41 -31.07 0.13
CA GLU A 34 26.57 -31.71 -0.89
C GLU A 34 25.08 -31.68 -0.56
N ARG A 35 24.71 -31.71 0.73
CA ARG A 35 23.29 -31.68 1.13
C ARG A 35 22.66 -30.31 0.84
N ILE A 36 23.46 -29.25 0.88
CA ILE A 36 23.01 -27.90 0.50
C ILE A 36 22.93 -27.80 -1.02
N LEU A 37 24.01 -28.20 -1.71
CA LEU A 37 24.15 -28.09 -3.16
C LEU A 37 23.21 -29.03 -3.94
N GLU A 38 22.61 -30.04 -3.30
CA GLU A 38 21.58 -30.89 -3.90
C GLU A 38 20.37 -30.10 -4.41
N HIS A 39 20.11 -28.91 -3.86
CA HIS A 39 18.88 -28.15 -4.09
C HIS A 39 19.10 -26.70 -4.54
N ILE A 40 20.33 -26.34 -4.88
CA ILE A 40 20.69 -24.98 -5.30
C ILE A 40 21.89 -25.00 -6.25
N GLU A 41 21.85 -24.21 -7.31
CA GLU A 41 23.02 -23.96 -8.16
C GLU A 41 23.71 -22.67 -7.72
N ILE A 42 24.89 -22.84 -7.14
CA ILE A 42 25.79 -21.75 -6.77
C ILE A 42 27.21 -22.11 -7.18
N GLU A 43 28.04 -21.09 -7.39
CA GLU A 43 29.48 -21.26 -7.56
C GLU A 43 30.07 -21.94 -6.31
N LYS A 44 30.53 -23.18 -6.47
CA LYS A 44 31.08 -23.98 -5.38
C LYS A 44 32.37 -23.36 -4.86
N ALA A 45 32.55 -23.36 -3.55
CA ALA A 45 33.83 -23.03 -2.93
C ALA A 45 34.61 -24.32 -2.65
N GLU A 46 35.87 -24.39 -3.07
CA GLU A 46 36.75 -25.55 -2.82
C GLU A 46 37.73 -25.27 -1.68
N THR A 47 38.05 -24.00 -1.45
CA THR A 47 39.02 -23.54 -0.46
C THR A 47 38.50 -22.37 0.37
N GLN A 48 39.13 -22.11 1.52
CA GLN A 48 38.81 -20.92 2.33
C GLN A 48 39.12 -19.63 1.56
N GLU A 49 40.10 -19.64 0.67
CA GLU A 49 40.43 -18.51 -0.20
C GLU A 49 39.31 -18.21 -1.19
N ASP A 50 38.59 -19.22 -1.70
CA ASP A 50 37.41 -19.01 -2.54
C ASP A 50 36.29 -18.33 -1.75
N ALA A 51 36.05 -18.79 -0.51
CA ALA A 51 35.07 -18.20 0.38
C ALA A 51 35.41 -16.74 0.74
N LYS A 52 36.68 -16.42 1.00
CA LYS A 52 37.14 -15.04 1.23
C LYS A 52 36.90 -14.17 -0.01
N ARG A 53 37.23 -14.65 -1.22
CA ARG A 53 36.97 -13.90 -2.46
C ARG A 53 35.48 -13.65 -2.67
N PHE A 54 34.63 -14.62 -2.33
CA PHE A 54 33.17 -14.43 -2.36
C PHE A 54 32.74 -13.33 -1.37
N ILE A 55 33.21 -13.37 -0.13
CA ILE A 55 32.91 -12.35 0.89
C ILE A 55 33.34 -10.95 0.40
N GLU A 56 34.54 -10.84 -0.16
CA GLU A 56 35.06 -9.58 -0.72
C GLU A 56 34.21 -9.07 -1.88
N LYS A 57 33.81 -9.96 -2.80
CA LYS A 57 32.92 -9.62 -3.92
C LYS A 57 31.57 -9.09 -3.42
N ILE A 58 30.94 -9.79 -2.47
CA ILE A 58 29.67 -9.34 -1.90
C ILE A 58 29.83 -7.98 -1.20
N ASN A 59 30.92 -7.81 -0.47
CA ASN A 59 31.19 -6.59 0.28
C ASN A 59 31.63 -5.40 -0.58
N SER A 60 32.15 -5.63 -1.79
CA SER A 60 32.47 -4.56 -2.75
C SER A 60 31.21 -3.79 -3.18
N GLY A 61 30.05 -4.47 -3.16
CA GLY A 61 28.77 -3.90 -3.57
C GLY A 61 28.66 -3.61 -5.06
N GLU A 62 29.63 -4.06 -5.88
CA GLU A 62 29.65 -3.83 -7.33
C GLU A 62 28.40 -4.37 -8.03
N ASP A 63 27.92 -5.53 -7.59
CA ASP A 63 26.70 -6.17 -8.13
C ASP A 63 25.40 -5.55 -7.56
N GLY A 64 25.50 -4.63 -6.58
CA GLY A 64 24.37 -3.95 -5.95
C GLY A 64 23.53 -4.81 -5.01
N TRP A 65 23.93 -6.05 -4.72
CA TRP A 65 23.17 -6.99 -3.90
C TRP A 65 23.06 -6.53 -2.44
N PHE A 66 21.96 -6.90 -1.80
CA PHE A 66 21.87 -6.91 -0.34
C PHE A 66 22.05 -8.35 0.13
N PHE A 67 23.09 -8.59 0.92
CA PHE A 67 23.47 -9.94 1.32
C PHE A 67 23.82 -9.96 2.81
N TRP A 68 23.25 -10.92 3.53
CA TRP A 68 23.41 -11.04 4.97
C TRP A 68 23.87 -12.43 5.37
N GLY A 69 24.84 -12.50 6.29
CA GLY A 69 25.07 -13.66 7.13
C GLY A 69 24.05 -13.68 8.27
N ILE A 70 23.46 -14.84 8.52
CA ILE A 70 22.51 -15.07 9.61
C ILE A 70 23.30 -15.60 10.81
N THR A 71 23.11 -14.96 11.97
CA THR A 71 23.75 -15.32 13.23
C THR A 71 22.71 -15.40 14.35
N GLU A 72 22.90 -16.28 15.32
CA GLU A 72 22.10 -16.23 16.57
C GLU A 72 22.53 -15.03 17.41
N LYS A 73 21.61 -14.42 18.15
CA LYS A 73 21.96 -13.33 19.08
C LYS A 73 23.02 -13.81 20.07
N ASN A 74 24.09 -13.03 20.19
CA ASN A 74 25.27 -13.30 21.02
C ASN A 74 26.20 -14.42 20.51
N ASN A 75 25.97 -14.96 19.31
CA ASN A 75 26.87 -15.89 18.65
C ASN A 75 27.34 -15.27 17.33
N SER A 76 28.65 -15.05 17.19
CA SER A 76 29.17 -14.45 15.95
C SER A 76 29.19 -15.43 14.77
N LYS A 77 29.00 -16.73 14.99
CA LYS A 77 29.08 -17.76 13.95
C LYS A 77 27.92 -17.64 12.95
N VAL A 78 28.26 -17.59 11.67
CA VAL A 78 27.27 -17.60 10.58
C VAL A 78 26.66 -19.00 10.44
N ILE A 79 25.34 -19.08 10.53
CA ILE A 79 24.59 -20.35 10.43
C ILE A 79 23.83 -20.48 9.10
N GLY A 80 23.86 -19.43 8.27
CA GLY A 80 23.19 -19.36 6.98
C GLY A 80 23.37 -18.00 6.33
N THR A 81 22.86 -17.85 5.12
CA THR A 81 22.87 -16.59 4.38
C THR A 81 21.50 -16.31 3.77
N ILE A 82 21.15 -15.04 3.62
CA ILE A 82 19.96 -14.59 2.90
C ILE A 82 20.28 -13.32 2.13
N CYS A 83 19.67 -13.13 0.97
CA CYS A 83 19.95 -11.98 0.12
C CYS A 83 18.73 -11.50 -0.67
N LEU A 84 18.81 -10.25 -1.11
CA LEU A 84 18.06 -9.70 -2.24
C LEU A 84 19.07 -9.36 -3.34
N TRP A 85 18.93 -10.01 -4.49
CA TRP A 85 19.84 -9.90 -5.63
C TRP A 85 19.05 -9.71 -6.93
N ASN A 86 19.75 -9.65 -8.08
CA ASN A 86 19.14 -9.42 -9.40
C ASN A 86 18.16 -8.21 -9.41
N ILE A 87 18.59 -7.10 -8.80
CA ILE A 87 17.72 -5.97 -8.53
C ILE A 87 17.44 -5.21 -9.83
N SER A 88 16.18 -5.18 -10.25
CA SER A 88 15.73 -4.35 -11.37
C SER A 88 15.09 -3.07 -10.81
N VAL A 89 15.76 -1.94 -11.02
CA VAL A 89 15.26 -0.61 -10.64
C VAL A 89 14.03 -0.24 -11.44
N THR A 90 14.00 -0.57 -12.74
CA THR A 90 12.90 -0.22 -13.64
C THR A 90 11.61 -0.98 -13.31
N GLU A 91 11.72 -2.26 -12.97
CA GLU A 91 10.58 -3.09 -12.58
C GLU A 91 10.30 -3.04 -11.07
N SER A 92 11.20 -2.41 -10.29
CA SER A 92 11.15 -2.39 -8.82
C SER A 92 11.02 -3.80 -8.25
N LYS A 93 11.84 -4.75 -8.73
CA LYS A 93 11.84 -6.15 -8.27
C LYS A 93 13.24 -6.60 -7.85
N ALA A 94 13.28 -7.62 -7.01
CA ALA A 94 14.51 -8.32 -6.64
C ALA A 94 14.22 -9.80 -6.36
N ASP A 95 15.24 -10.62 -6.50
CA ASP A 95 15.16 -12.06 -6.23
C ASP A 95 15.63 -12.31 -4.79
N ILE A 96 14.91 -13.15 -4.06
CA ILE A 96 15.29 -13.58 -2.71
C ILE A 96 15.99 -14.94 -2.80
N GLY A 97 17.18 -15.02 -2.21
CA GLY A 97 17.94 -16.27 -2.09
C GLY A 97 18.27 -16.53 -0.62
N PHE A 98 18.23 -17.78 -0.20
CA PHE A 98 18.65 -18.15 1.15
C PHE A 98 19.22 -19.56 1.23
N VAL A 99 20.20 -19.71 2.13
CA VAL A 99 20.89 -20.97 2.43
C VAL A 99 20.99 -21.08 3.95
N LEU A 100 20.80 -22.28 4.50
CA LEU A 100 20.91 -22.52 5.94
C LEU A 100 21.74 -23.77 6.18
N HIS A 101 22.58 -23.74 7.21
CA HIS A 101 23.35 -24.90 7.64
C HIS A 101 22.39 -26.05 8.05
N PRO A 102 22.65 -27.32 7.65
CA PRO A 102 21.73 -28.44 7.87
C PRO A 102 21.32 -28.66 9.33
N ASP A 103 22.23 -28.43 10.28
CA ASP A 103 21.96 -28.52 11.72
C ASP A 103 20.87 -27.56 12.21
N PHE A 104 20.51 -26.54 11.42
CA PHE A 104 19.49 -25.56 11.74
C PHE A 104 18.19 -25.77 10.94
N TRP A 105 18.14 -26.76 10.05
CA TRP A 105 16.93 -27.09 9.30
C TRP A 105 15.81 -27.58 10.24
N GLY A 106 14.58 -27.17 9.93
CA GLY A 106 13.41 -27.56 10.72
C GLY A 106 13.30 -26.88 12.11
N LYS A 107 14.24 -26.00 12.47
CA LYS A 107 14.23 -25.26 13.75
C LYS A 107 13.56 -23.88 13.69
N GLY A 108 12.91 -23.54 12.58
CA GLY A 108 12.19 -22.27 12.42
C GLY A 108 13.04 -21.05 12.06
N VAL A 109 14.37 -21.16 11.92
CA VAL A 109 15.27 -20.03 11.63
C VAL A 109 14.80 -19.18 10.45
N MET A 110 14.60 -19.81 9.28
CA MET A 110 14.14 -19.08 8.09
C MET A 110 12.70 -18.58 8.20
N GLN A 111 11.87 -19.16 9.08
CA GLN A 111 10.52 -18.63 9.33
C GLN A 111 10.58 -17.30 10.10
N GLU A 112 11.62 -17.09 10.91
CA GLU A 112 11.84 -15.84 11.62
C GLU A 112 12.54 -14.79 10.74
N VAL A 113 13.52 -15.23 9.95
CA VAL A 113 14.42 -14.36 9.18
C VAL A 113 13.81 -13.85 7.87
N VAL A 114 13.11 -14.70 7.11
CA VAL A 114 12.55 -14.31 5.80
C VAL A 114 11.59 -13.11 5.88
N PRO A 115 10.67 -13.03 6.86
CA PRO A 115 9.80 -11.85 7.03
C PRO A 115 10.56 -10.53 7.20
N ALA A 116 11.73 -10.54 7.86
CA ALA A 116 12.54 -9.34 8.05
C ALA A 116 13.10 -8.82 6.73
N VAL A 117 13.54 -9.73 5.84
CA VAL A 117 14.06 -9.39 4.51
C VAL A 117 12.93 -8.97 3.56
N ILE A 118 11.78 -9.64 3.59
CA ILE A 118 10.57 -9.21 2.85
C ILE A 118 10.17 -7.78 3.25
N ASN A 119 10.11 -7.52 4.56
CA ASN A 119 9.79 -6.21 5.10
C ASN A 119 10.81 -5.15 4.63
N PHE A 120 12.10 -5.48 4.64
CA PHE A 120 13.14 -4.60 4.09
C PHE A 120 12.92 -4.31 2.60
N GLY A 121 12.63 -5.32 1.79
CA GLY A 121 12.34 -5.18 0.36
C GLY A 121 11.18 -4.24 0.07
N PHE A 122 10.04 -4.41 0.74
CA PHE A 122 8.87 -3.57 0.48
C PHE A 122 8.94 -2.18 1.12
N GLN A 123 9.48 -2.06 2.33
CA GLN A 123 9.45 -0.80 3.09
C GLN A 123 10.67 0.09 2.86
N LYS A 124 11.87 -0.50 2.65
CA LYS A 124 13.11 0.27 2.48
C LYS A 124 13.52 0.35 1.02
N MET A 125 13.50 -0.77 0.30
CA MET A 125 13.83 -0.79 -1.13
C MET A 125 12.66 -0.36 -2.03
N LYS A 126 11.44 -0.24 -1.47
CA LYS A 126 10.21 0.12 -2.19
C LYS A 126 9.93 -0.79 -3.38
N LEU A 127 10.24 -2.09 -3.25
CA LEU A 127 9.95 -3.07 -4.28
C LEU A 127 8.43 -3.17 -4.52
N LYS A 128 8.05 -3.54 -5.74
CA LYS A 128 6.70 -3.95 -6.13
C LYS A 128 6.55 -5.47 -6.12
N CYS A 129 7.65 -6.19 -6.26
CA CYS A 129 7.67 -7.64 -6.34
C CYS A 129 8.97 -8.22 -5.77
N ILE A 130 8.89 -9.35 -5.08
CA ILE A 130 10.02 -10.17 -4.71
C ILE A 130 9.84 -11.54 -5.37
N ILE A 131 10.84 -12.00 -6.11
CA ILE A 131 10.83 -13.30 -6.78
C ILE A 131 11.62 -14.30 -5.95
N GLY A 132 11.14 -15.53 -5.85
CA GLY A 132 11.87 -16.63 -5.24
C GLY A 132 11.86 -17.82 -6.17
N GLU A 133 13.02 -18.42 -6.36
CA GLU A 133 13.19 -19.60 -7.21
C GLU A 133 13.58 -20.80 -6.33
N ALA A 134 13.03 -21.96 -6.68
CA ALA A 134 13.41 -23.21 -6.04
C ALA A 134 13.37 -24.32 -7.07
N MET A 135 14.35 -25.23 -7.01
CA MET A 135 14.23 -26.49 -7.76
C MET A 135 12.93 -27.19 -7.35
N PRO A 136 12.19 -27.84 -8.26
CA PRO A 136 10.90 -28.48 -7.95
C PRO A 136 10.97 -29.50 -6.81
N LYS A 137 12.15 -30.12 -6.60
CA LYS A 137 12.41 -31.08 -5.52
C LYS A 137 12.65 -30.43 -4.15
N ASN A 138 12.93 -29.12 -4.08
CA ASN A 138 13.18 -28.40 -2.84
C ASN A 138 11.87 -27.99 -2.15
N ILE A 139 11.10 -29.00 -1.74
CA ILE A 139 9.78 -28.85 -1.11
C ILE A 139 9.83 -27.97 0.15
N LYS A 140 10.95 -27.97 0.88
CA LYS A 140 11.12 -27.15 2.09
C LYS A 140 11.15 -25.65 1.74
N SER A 141 11.89 -25.26 0.70
CA SER A 141 11.95 -23.87 0.23
C SER A 141 10.61 -23.42 -0.34
N ILE A 142 9.98 -24.25 -1.19
CA ILE A 142 8.66 -23.98 -1.77
C ILE A 142 7.62 -23.70 -0.67
N LYS A 143 7.49 -24.61 0.31
CA LYS A 143 6.54 -24.44 1.42
C LYS A 143 6.82 -23.19 2.27
N LEU A 144 8.09 -22.83 2.42
CA LEU A 144 8.47 -21.62 3.14
C LEU A 144 8.02 -20.36 2.38
N MET A 145 8.24 -20.31 1.06
CA MET A 145 7.80 -19.21 0.21
C MET A 145 6.27 -19.10 0.21
N GLU A 146 5.56 -20.20 -0.01
CA GLU A 146 4.08 -20.25 0.03
C GLU A 146 3.54 -19.77 1.38
N LYS A 147 4.16 -20.18 2.50
CA LYS A 147 3.81 -19.72 3.85
C LYS A 147 3.87 -18.19 3.95
N PHE A 148 4.82 -17.54 3.29
CA PHE A 148 4.96 -16.08 3.29
C PHE A 148 4.19 -15.37 2.17
N GLY A 149 3.29 -16.08 1.50
CA GLY A 149 2.37 -15.50 0.52
C GLY A 149 2.92 -15.42 -0.89
N PHE A 150 4.09 -16.01 -1.16
CA PHE A 150 4.57 -16.16 -2.52
C PHE A 150 3.63 -17.08 -3.29
N ARG A 151 3.27 -16.67 -4.51
CA ARG A 151 2.42 -17.43 -5.42
C ARG A 151 3.23 -17.95 -6.58
N TYR A 152 2.96 -19.18 -6.99
CA TYR A 152 3.53 -19.78 -8.19
C TYR A 152 3.27 -18.90 -9.42
N LYS A 153 4.29 -18.73 -10.26
CA LYS A 153 4.22 -17.99 -11.52
C LYS A 153 4.37 -18.90 -12.71
N GLU A 154 5.50 -19.59 -12.77
CA GLU A 154 5.88 -20.47 -13.88
C GLU A 154 6.89 -21.50 -13.42
N GLU A 155 7.13 -22.52 -14.24
CA GLU A 155 8.09 -23.59 -14.00
C GLU A 155 8.85 -23.85 -15.29
N SER A 156 10.16 -24.05 -15.17
CA SER A 156 11.03 -24.64 -16.17
C SER A 156 11.40 -26.07 -15.74
N ASP A 157 12.09 -26.81 -16.61
CA ASP A 157 12.59 -28.15 -16.25
C ASP A 157 13.54 -28.13 -15.02
N GLU A 158 14.10 -26.97 -14.69
CA GLU A 158 15.11 -26.79 -13.65
C GLU A 158 14.57 -26.09 -12.39
N TYR A 159 13.64 -25.14 -12.53
CA TYR A 159 13.19 -24.28 -11.43
C TYR A 159 11.69 -23.95 -11.48
N SER A 160 11.06 -23.93 -10.31
CA SER A 160 9.75 -23.33 -10.10
C SER A 160 9.93 -21.89 -9.59
N VAL A 161 9.30 -20.93 -10.26
CA VAL A 161 9.36 -19.50 -9.95
C VAL A 161 8.12 -19.09 -9.16
N TYR A 162 8.34 -18.41 -8.04
CA TYR A 162 7.31 -17.85 -7.19
C TYR A 162 7.49 -16.35 -7.05
N SER A 163 6.39 -15.62 -6.85
CA SER A 163 6.45 -14.18 -6.62
C SER A 163 5.59 -13.77 -5.44
N LEU A 164 6.07 -12.82 -4.65
CA LEU A 164 5.29 -12.07 -3.69
C LEU A 164 5.17 -10.62 -4.18
N THR A 165 3.96 -10.19 -4.53
CA THR A 165 3.72 -8.79 -4.89
C THR A 165 3.48 -7.94 -3.64
N ALA A 166 3.68 -6.62 -3.76
CA ALA A 166 3.38 -5.67 -2.70
C ALA A 166 1.90 -5.74 -2.25
N LEU A 167 0.96 -5.98 -3.18
CA LEU A 167 -0.45 -6.19 -2.88
C LEU A 167 -0.72 -7.54 -2.19
N ASP A 168 -0.09 -8.62 -2.62
CA ASP A 168 -0.21 -9.93 -1.96
C ASP A 168 0.32 -9.88 -0.53
N TRP A 169 1.42 -9.15 -0.31
CA TRP A 169 1.97 -8.92 1.02
C TRP A 169 1.05 -8.08 1.90
N LEU A 170 0.44 -7.02 1.36
CA LEU A 170 -0.58 -6.24 2.07
C LEU A 170 -1.80 -7.12 2.42
N LYS A 171 -2.29 -7.91 1.46
CA LYS A 171 -3.43 -8.81 1.67
C LYS A 171 -3.14 -9.82 2.78
N LYS A 172 -1.95 -10.43 2.77
CA LYS A 172 -1.56 -11.39 3.81
C LYS A 172 -1.55 -10.74 5.20
N GLN A 173 -0.99 -9.54 5.33
CA GLN A 173 -0.99 -8.81 6.59
C GLN A 173 -2.41 -8.52 7.09
N PHE A 174 -3.32 -8.16 6.18
CA PHE A 174 -4.73 -7.93 6.50
C PHE A 174 -5.42 -9.22 6.97
N ASP A 175 -5.27 -10.32 6.21
CA ASP A 175 -5.94 -11.60 6.52
C ASP A 175 -5.45 -12.24 7.84
N GLU A 176 -4.22 -11.96 8.27
CA GLU A 176 -3.63 -12.55 9.48
C GLU A 176 -3.90 -11.75 10.76
N LYS A 177 -4.43 -10.52 10.66
CA LYS A 177 -4.66 -9.65 11.80
C LYS A 177 -6.09 -9.78 12.36
N PRO A 178 -6.30 -9.51 13.65
CA PRO A 178 -7.65 -9.34 14.20
C PRO A 178 -8.37 -8.17 13.53
N HIS A 179 -9.67 -8.33 13.26
CA HIS A 179 -10.51 -7.29 12.68
C HIS A 179 -11.36 -6.56 13.73
N PRO A 180 -11.66 -5.25 13.54
CA PRO A 180 -11.10 -4.36 12.50
C PRO A 180 -9.59 -4.16 12.66
N VAL A 181 -8.87 -4.06 11.55
CA VAL A 181 -7.42 -3.81 11.57
C VAL A 181 -7.16 -2.31 11.74
N ILE A 182 -6.28 -1.92 12.66
CA ILE A 182 -5.85 -0.52 12.73
C ILE A 182 -4.88 -0.22 11.58
N LEU A 183 -5.10 0.85 10.81
CA LEU A 183 -4.33 1.18 9.61
C LEU A 183 -2.81 1.20 9.86
N HIS A 184 -2.36 1.78 10.98
CA HIS A 184 -0.93 1.89 11.29
C HIS A 184 -0.27 0.54 11.59
N GLU A 185 -1.05 -0.51 11.86
CA GLU A 185 -0.54 -1.88 12.01
C GLU A 185 -0.32 -2.57 10.66
N LEU A 186 -0.92 -2.07 9.58
CA LEU A 186 -0.68 -2.53 8.22
C LEU A 186 0.54 -1.79 7.66
N LYS A 187 1.59 -2.54 7.33
CA LYS A 187 2.73 -1.97 6.62
C LYS A 187 2.37 -1.85 5.14
N ILE A 188 1.76 -0.73 4.79
CA ILE A 188 1.39 -0.41 3.40
C ILE A 188 2.68 -0.09 2.63
N PRO A 189 3.02 -0.83 1.55
CA PRO A 189 4.17 -0.49 0.74
C PRO A 189 4.01 0.89 0.10
N SER A 190 5.00 1.76 0.26
CA SER A 190 5.00 3.09 -0.34
C SER A 190 5.08 3.04 -1.88
N SER A 191 5.39 1.87 -2.45
CA SER A 191 5.45 1.61 -3.89
C SER A 191 4.07 1.44 -4.54
N LEU A 192 3.01 1.29 -3.73
CA LEU A 192 1.63 1.20 -4.21
C LEU A 192 1.09 2.57 -4.60
N ASN A 193 0.54 2.67 -5.80
CA ASN A 193 -0.12 3.86 -6.29
C ASN A 193 -1.56 3.95 -5.76
N ILE A 194 -1.92 5.12 -5.27
CA ILE A 194 -3.24 5.40 -4.70
C ILE A 194 -4.01 6.30 -5.66
N VAL A 195 -5.21 5.87 -6.07
CA VAL A 195 -6.20 6.71 -6.74
C VAL A 195 -7.35 6.99 -5.80
N LEU A 196 -7.80 8.25 -5.74
CA LEU A 196 -9.03 8.61 -5.05
C LEU A 196 -10.07 9.08 -6.05
N LEU A 197 -11.25 8.46 -6.05
CA LEU A 197 -12.40 8.85 -6.86
C LEU A 197 -13.40 9.59 -5.98
N ALA A 198 -13.34 10.92 -5.98
CA ALA A 198 -14.21 11.79 -5.21
C ALA A 198 -15.41 12.23 -6.05
N PRO A 199 -16.65 11.80 -5.75
CA PRO A 199 -17.84 12.28 -6.46
C PRO A 199 -17.94 13.80 -6.50
N HIS A 200 -17.60 14.47 -5.40
CA HIS A 200 -17.70 15.91 -5.19
C HIS A 200 -16.38 16.50 -4.67
N PRO A 201 -16.13 17.80 -4.91
CA PRO A 201 -15.14 18.56 -4.13
C PRO A 201 -15.53 18.50 -2.66
N ASP A 202 -14.60 18.16 -1.75
CA ASP A 202 -14.67 17.88 -0.30
C ASP A 202 -14.59 16.40 0.13
N ASP A 203 -14.93 15.44 -0.73
CA ASP A 203 -14.93 14.01 -0.36
C ASP A 203 -13.53 13.47 -0.01
N PHE A 204 -12.47 14.00 -0.66
CA PHE A 204 -11.08 13.69 -0.32
C PHE A 204 -10.75 14.05 1.14
N ASP A 205 -11.20 15.22 1.57
CA ASP A 205 -10.87 15.80 2.88
C ASP A 205 -11.64 15.11 4.01
N ALA A 206 -12.76 14.45 3.70
CA ALA A 206 -13.54 13.64 4.65
C ALA A 206 -12.75 12.44 5.20
N ILE A 207 -11.73 11.96 4.48
CA ILE A 207 -10.78 10.92 4.93
C ILE A 207 -9.34 11.44 5.03
N GLY A 208 -9.20 12.74 5.30
CA GLY A 208 -7.93 13.45 5.26
C GLY A 208 -6.86 12.88 6.19
N VAL A 209 -7.23 12.28 7.34
CA VAL A 209 -6.23 11.73 8.27
C VAL A 209 -5.59 10.47 7.70
N THR A 210 -6.39 9.57 7.13
CA THR A 210 -5.88 8.39 6.42
C THR A 210 -5.03 8.77 5.22
N MET A 211 -5.48 9.74 4.42
CA MET A 211 -4.70 10.23 3.28
C MET A 211 -3.38 10.84 3.73
N HIS A 212 -3.37 11.61 4.82
CA HIS A 212 -2.16 12.22 5.35
C HIS A 212 -1.16 11.17 5.84
N ALA A 213 -1.62 10.12 6.54
CA ALA A 213 -0.76 9.01 6.94
C ALA A 213 -0.12 8.30 5.73
N LEU A 214 -0.88 8.07 4.66
CA LEU A 214 -0.39 7.45 3.43
C LEU A 214 0.56 8.37 2.65
N HIS A 215 0.30 9.67 2.65
CA HIS A 215 1.19 10.67 2.06
C HIS A 215 2.54 10.70 2.78
N LEU A 216 2.53 10.71 4.12
CA LEU A 216 3.74 10.66 4.96
C LEU A 216 4.50 9.33 4.81
N ASN A 217 3.80 8.23 4.55
CA ASN A 217 4.40 6.94 4.20
C ASN A 217 5.09 6.98 2.82
N GLY A 218 4.86 8.02 2.02
CA GLY A 218 5.48 8.24 0.72
C GLY A 218 4.76 7.56 -0.44
N ASN A 219 3.48 7.21 -0.27
CA ASN A 219 2.64 6.75 -1.38
C ASN A 219 2.31 7.90 -2.34
N THR A 220 2.29 7.60 -3.63
CA THR A 220 1.75 8.52 -4.64
C THR A 220 0.23 8.51 -4.56
N ILE A 221 -0.39 9.69 -4.38
CA ILE A 221 -1.84 9.86 -4.32
C ILE A 221 -2.27 10.72 -5.50
N SER A 222 -3.21 10.22 -6.30
CA SER A 222 -3.79 10.93 -7.43
C SER A 222 -5.32 11.02 -7.26
N LEU A 223 -5.84 12.24 -7.20
CA LEU A 223 -7.22 12.57 -6.93
C LEU A 223 -7.98 12.93 -8.22
N ALA A 224 -9.06 12.21 -8.52
CA ALA A 224 -10.06 12.63 -9.47
C ALA A 224 -11.31 13.15 -8.74
N VAL A 225 -11.64 14.43 -8.97
CA VAL A 225 -12.91 15.01 -8.58
C VAL A 225 -13.87 14.88 -9.76
N LEU A 226 -14.91 14.05 -9.60
CA LEU A 226 -15.72 13.56 -10.70
C LEU A 226 -16.70 14.62 -11.20
N THR A 227 -17.51 15.20 -10.30
CA THR A 227 -18.50 16.22 -10.65
C THR A 227 -18.10 17.60 -10.14
N THR A 228 -18.81 18.63 -10.59
CA THR A 228 -18.54 20.02 -10.19
C THR A 228 -19.04 20.39 -8.79
N GLY A 229 -19.91 19.58 -8.17
CA GLY A 229 -20.48 19.88 -6.86
C GLY A 229 -21.35 21.15 -6.80
N VAL A 230 -21.83 21.66 -7.94
CA VAL A 230 -22.58 22.94 -8.03
C VAL A 230 -23.84 22.99 -7.17
N SER A 231 -24.48 21.84 -6.94
CA SER A 231 -25.65 21.72 -6.05
C SER A 231 -25.33 22.02 -4.58
N GLY A 232 -24.04 21.99 -4.21
CA GLY A 232 -23.53 22.36 -2.91
C GLY A 232 -23.47 23.87 -2.65
N VAL A 233 -23.49 24.71 -3.68
CA VAL A 233 -23.35 26.18 -3.54
C VAL A 233 -24.72 26.86 -3.63
N GLU A 234 -25.21 27.34 -2.49
CA GLU A 234 -26.52 27.96 -2.37
C GLU A 234 -26.51 29.41 -2.92
N ASP A 235 -27.62 29.85 -3.52
CA ASP A 235 -27.74 31.20 -4.11
C ASP A 235 -27.52 32.32 -3.08
N THR A 236 -27.72 32.04 -1.79
CA THR A 236 -27.45 32.98 -0.70
C THR A 236 -25.97 33.15 -0.41
N TYR A 237 -25.13 32.16 -0.74
CA TYR A 237 -23.68 32.22 -0.53
C TYR A 237 -23.01 32.95 -1.69
N ALA A 238 -23.44 32.64 -2.91
CA ALA A 238 -22.94 33.27 -4.12
C ALA A 238 -24.13 33.73 -4.99
N ALA A 239 -24.70 34.88 -4.63
CA ALA A 239 -25.91 35.40 -5.26
C ALA A 239 -25.67 35.77 -6.73
N LYS A 240 -26.57 35.30 -7.59
CA LYS A 240 -26.62 35.61 -9.04
C LYS A 240 -25.45 35.04 -9.87
N LEU A 241 -24.73 34.06 -9.34
CA LEU A 241 -23.70 33.34 -10.09
C LEU A 241 -24.30 32.18 -10.90
N GLY A 242 -23.76 31.97 -12.11
CA GLY A 242 -24.12 30.83 -12.96
C GLY A 242 -23.55 29.51 -12.42
N SER A 243 -23.96 28.39 -13.03
CA SER A 243 -23.44 27.07 -12.64
C SER A 243 -21.91 26.97 -12.77
N ASP A 244 -21.32 27.59 -13.79
CA ASP A 244 -19.87 27.56 -14.02
C ASP A 244 -19.10 28.34 -12.95
N ASP A 245 -19.63 29.49 -12.52
CA ASP A 245 -19.03 30.29 -11.45
C ASP A 245 -19.07 29.53 -10.12
N LYS A 246 -20.18 28.84 -9.83
CA LYS A 246 -20.33 28.00 -8.64
C LYS A 246 -19.39 26.79 -8.66
N ALA A 247 -19.19 26.18 -9.84
CA ALA A 247 -18.23 25.11 -10.03
C ALA A 247 -16.80 25.63 -9.76
N ALA A 248 -16.45 26.79 -10.32
CA ALA A 248 -15.15 27.41 -10.10
C ALA A 248 -14.88 27.68 -8.61
N ILE A 249 -15.87 28.15 -7.85
CA ILE A 249 -15.74 28.31 -6.39
C ILE A 249 -15.36 26.99 -5.72
N ARG A 250 -16.09 25.90 -6.02
CA ARG A 250 -15.84 24.59 -5.41
C ARG A 250 -14.47 24.02 -5.79
N GLU A 251 -14.03 24.22 -7.04
CA GLU A 251 -12.70 23.80 -7.49
C GLU A 251 -11.59 24.60 -6.78
N GLU A 252 -11.75 25.91 -6.60
CA GLU A 252 -10.78 26.73 -5.86
C GLU A 252 -10.73 26.36 -4.37
N GLU A 253 -11.87 26.04 -3.75
CA GLU A 253 -11.92 25.52 -2.38
C GLU A 253 -11.14 24.20 -2.25
N GLN A 254 -11.34 23.25 -3.17
CA GLN A 254 -10.60 21.98 -3.17
C GLN A 254 -9.11 22.18 -3.46
N LYS A 255 -8.74 23.07 -4.39
CA LYS A 255 -7.32 23.37 -4.64
C LYS A 255 -6.65 23.94 -3.39
N ALA A 256 -7.35 24.81 -2.66
CA ALA A 256 -6.83 25.37 -1.41
C ALA A 256 -6.68 24.29 -0.32
N SER A 257 -7.64 23.37 -0.17
CA SER A 257 -7.51 22.25 0.79
C SER A 257 -6.35 21.32 0.43
N ILE A 258 -6.17 21.00 -0.85
CA ILE A 258 -5.06 20.17 -1.36
C ILE A 258 -3.70 20.85 -1.16
N GLN A 259 -3.63 22.17 -1.36
CA GLN A 259 -2.42 22.94 -1.07
C GLN A 259 -2.09 22.91 0.43
N PHE A 260 -3.09 23.05 1.30
CA PHE A 260 -2.90 22.94 2.75
C PHE A 260 -2.49 21.53 3.18
N PHE A 261 -3.07 20.50 2.55
CA PHE A 261 -2.70 19.10 2.75
C PHE A 261 -1.23 18.83 2.36
N GLY A 262 -0.71 19.56 1.37
CA GLY A 262 0.65 19.39 0.84
C GLY A 262 0.74 18.50 -0.40
N LEU A 263 -0.39 18.22 -1.06
CA LEU A 263 -0.39 17.47 -2.32
C LEU A 263 -0.06 18.40 -3.49
N PRO A 264 0.82 17.97 -4.42
CA PRO A 264 1.14 18.76 -5.61
C PRO A 264 -0.09 19.02 -6.49
N PRO A 265 -0.25 20.21 -7.10
CA PRO A 265 -1.42 20.54 -7.93
C PRO A 265 -1.62 19.59 -9.12
N GLU A 266 -0.57 18.97 -9.65
CA GLU A 266 -0.65 17.99 -10.73
C GLU A 266 -1.29 16.65 -10.32
N GLN A 267 -1.44 16.41 -9.01
CA GLN A 267 -2.08 15.21 -8.48
C GLN A 267 -3.60 15.31 -8.41
N ILE A 268 -4.18 16.48 -8.64
CA ILE A 268 -5.63 16.67 -8.69
C ILE A 268 -6.09 16.89 -10.13
N THR A 269 -7.14 16.17 -10.53
CA THR A 269 -7.83 16.34 -11.81
C THR A 269 -9.32 16.53 -11.58
N PHE A 270 -9.88 17.65 -12.06
CA PHE A 270 -11.32 17.88 -12.08
C PHE A 270 -11.89 17.35 -13.41
N LEU A 271 -12.67 16.29 -13.35
CA LEU A 271 -13.24 15.68 -14.55
C LEU A 271 -14.47 16.43 -15.05
N ARG A 272 -15.23 17.15 -14.22
CA ARG A 272 -16.48 17.83 -14.67
C ARG A 272 -17.36 16.89 -15.51
N LEU A 273 -17.67 15.72 -14.96
CA LEU A 273 -18.51 14.73 -15.61
C LEU A 273 -19.93 15.26 -15.83
N GLU A 274 -20.59 14.74 -16.86
CA GLU A 274 -21.96 15.12 -17.21
C GLU A 274 -22.94 14.67 -16.13
N ASN A 275 -23.93 15.50 -15.86
CA ASN A 275 -25.05 15.16 -14.98
C ASN A 275 -26.29 14.77 -15.81
N ASP A 276 -27.13 13.93 -15.22
CA ASP A 276 -28.45 13.60 -15.78
C ASP A 276 -29.48 14.70 -15.48
N GLU A 277 -30.72 14.47 -15.90
CA GLU A 277 -31.85 15.38 -15.69
C GLU A 277 -32.15 15.65 -14.19
N THR A 278 -31.73 14.74 -13.31
CA THR A 278 -31.87 14.86 -11.85
C THR A 278 -30.70 15.58 -11.19
N LYS A 279 -29.75 16.11 -11.97
CA LYS A 279 -28.53 16.83 -11.54
C LYS A 279 -27.53 15.96 -10.78
N HIS A 280 -27.59 14.64 -10.98
CA HIS A 280 -26.62 13.68 -10.45
C HIS A 280 -25.73 13.17 -11.58
N MET A 281 -24.53 12.70 -11.27
CA MET A 281 -23.55 12.20 -12.25
C MET A 281 -24.21 11.17 -13.18
N ALA A 282 -24.22 11.40 -14.48
CA ALA A 282 -24.84 10.49 -15.43
C ALA A 282 -24.01 9.20 -15.58
N VAL A 283 -24.67 8.03 -15.59
CA VAL A 283 -23.99 6.75 -15.85
C VAL A 283 -23.95 6.51 -17.36
N THR A 284 -23.08 7.24 -18.06
CA THR A 284 -22.92 7.18 -19.52
C THR A 284 -21.57 6.59 -19.93
N GLU A 285 -21.48 6.13 -21.18
CA GLU A 285 -20.21 5.66 -21.75
C GLU A 285 -19.16 6.79 -21.80
N ASN A 286 -19.58 8.02 -22.11
CA ASN A 286 -18.67 9.17 -22.12
C ASN A 286 -18.04 9.41 -20.75
N ASN A 287 -18.85 9.44 -19.68
CA ASN A 287 -18.32 9.59 -18.33
C ASN A 287 -17.41 8.42 -17.94
N PHE A 288 -17.78 7.19 -18.29
CA PHE A 288 -16.94 6.01 -18.06
C PHE A 288 -15.56 6.14 -18.71
N VAL A 289 -15.50 6.52 -19.99
CA VAL A 289 -14.24 6.69 -20.72
C VAL A 289 -13.34 7.71 -20.02
N ARG A 290 -13.89 8.85 -19.57
CA ARG A 290 -13.11 9.90 -18.90
C ARG A 290 -12.53 9.44 -17.56
N ILE A 291 -13.32 8.69 -16.76
CA ILE A 291 -12.81 8.10 -15.52
C ILE A 291 -11.74 7.05 -15.84
N LYS A 292 -11.95 6.23 -16.88
CA LYS A 292 -11.02 5.18 -17.29
C LYS A 292 -9.70 5.75 -17.82
N GLU A 293 -9.71 6.85 -18.55
CA GLU A 293 -8.51 7.56 -19.00
C GLU A 293 -7.66 8.05 -17.81
N PHE A 294 -8.31 8.64 -16.79
CA PHE A 294 -7.63 9.01 -15.54
C PHE A 294 -7.07 7.77 -14.83
N TRP A 295 -7.90 6.72 -14.68
CA TRP A 295 -7.51 5.47 -14.07
C TRP A 295 -6.27 4.84 -14.73
N ASP A 296 -6.27 4.73 -16.05
CA ASP A 296 -5.18 4.10 -16.81
C ASP A 296 -3.88 4.91 -16.76
N LYS A 297 -4.00 6.25 -16.76
CA LYS A 297 -2.85 7.14 -16.59
C LYS A 297 -2.15 6.93 -15.24
N HIS A 298 -2.93 6.69 -14.18
CA HIS A 298 -2.40 6.59 -12.81
C HIS A 298 -2.14 5.14 -12.35
N ALA A 299 -2.69 4.15 -13.05
CA ALA A 299 -2.50 2.72 -12.83
C ALA A 299 -2.51 2.33 -11.33
N PRO A 300 -3.68 2.46 -10.66
CA PRO A 300 -3.77 2.29 -9.22
C PRO A 300 -3.55 0.85 -8.78
N ASP A 301 -2.92 0.70 -7.62
CA ASP A 301 -2.90 -0.54 -6.85
C ASP A 301 -3.96 -0.48 -5.73
N LEU A 302 -4.15 0.70 -5.14
CA LEU A 302 -5.15 1.01 -4.13
C LEU A 302 -6.10 2.08 -4.67
N VAL A 303 -7.40 1.92 -4.43
CA VAL A 303 -8.41 2.94 -4.75
C VAL A 303 -9.22 3.30 -3.52
N PHE A 304 -9.41 4.59 -3.28
CA PHE A 304 -10.31 5.13 -2.26
C PHE A 304 -11.52 5.76 -2.93
N LEU A 305 -12.71 5.44 -2.43
CA LEU A 305 -13.98 5.98 -2.92
C LEU A 305 -15.10 5.74 -1.90
N PRO A 306 -16.21 6.50 -1.95
CA PRO A 306 -17.31 6.28 -1.04
C PRO A 306 -17.93 4.88 -1.17
N HIS A 307 -18.46 4.40 -0.05
CA HIS A 307 -19.18 3.13 -0.01
C HIS A 307 -20.41 3.12 -0.92
N GLY A 308 -20.68 1.98 -1.58
CA GLY A 308 -21.79 1.86 -2.54
C GLY A 308 -23.18 1.86 -1.90
N ASN A 309 -23.30 1.39 -0.65
CA ASN A 309 -24.54 1.47 0.12
C ASN A 309 -24.60 2.80 0.88
N ASP A 310 -25.02 3.84 0.19
CA ASP A 310 -25.04 5.23 0.68
C ASP A 310 -26.30 5.94 0.18
N THR A 311 -26.90 6.83 0.97
CA THR A 311 -28.10 7.58 0.51
C THR A 311 -27.80 8.66 -0.54
N ASN A 312 -26.52 8.96 -0.78
CA ASN A 312 -26.07 9.88 -1.83
C ASN A 312 -26.01 9.17 -3.20
N THR A 313 -26.84 9.62 -4.14
CA THR A 313 -26.89 9.07 -5.50
C THR A 313 -25.55 9.13 -6.22
N ASP A 314 -24.74 10.19 -6.04
CA ASP A 314 -23.45 10.29 -6.72
C ASP A 314 -22.40 9.34 -6.11
N HIS A 315 -22.50 8.99 -4.81
CA HIS A 315 -21.66 7.97 -4.19
C HIS A 315 -21.97 6.60 -4.79
N GLN A 316 -23.26 6.24 -4.84
CA GLN A 316 -23.73 4.99 -5.45
C GLN A 316 -23.26 4.86 -6.91
N ARG A 317 -23.38 5.94 -7.69
CA ARG A 317 -23.00 5.94 -9.11
C ARG A 317 -21.49 5.92 -9.33
N THR A 318 -20.72 6.53 -8.43
CA THR A 318 -19.25 6.44 -8.43
C THR A 318 -18.80 5.02 -8.17
N TYR A 319 -19.37 4.35 -7.17
CA TYR A 319 -19.13 2.93 -6.91
C TYR A 319 -19.54 2.06 -8.11
N ALA A 320 -20.70 2.31 -8.73
CA ALA A 320 -21.14 1.58 -9.93
C ALA A 320 -20.17 1.74 -11.12
N MET A 321 -19.66 2.95 -11.37
CA MET A 321 -18.63 3.19 -12.40
C MET A 321 -17.33 2.46 -12.06
N PHE A 322 -16.91 2.47 -10.80
CA PHE A 322 -15.76 1.71 -10.34
C PHE A 322 -15.92 0.21 -10.60
N LYS A 323 -17.08 -0.39 -10.31
CA LYS A 323 -17.35 -1.80 -10.63
C LYS A 323 -17.22 -2.07 -12.14
N LYS A 324 -17.72 -1.16 -12.99
CA LYS A 324 -17.54 -1.26 -14.44
C LYS A 324 -16.07 -1.15 -14.86
N ILE A 325 -15.27 -0.31 -14.21
CA ILE A 325 -13.81 -0.21 -14.48
C ILE A 325 -13.13 -1.55 -14.18
N LEU A 326 -13.46 -2.15 -13.03
CA LEU A 326 -12.94 -3.47 -12.64
C LEU A 326 -13.32 -4.58 -13.63
N GLU A 327 -14.39 -4.42 -14.41
CA GLU A 327 -14.72 -5.40 -15.44
C GLU A 327 -13.70 -5.43 -16.58
N ALA A 328 -13.05 -4.30 -16.86
CA ALA A 328 -12.04 -4.12 -17.88
C ALA A 328 -10.60 -4.21 -17.35
N GLU A 329 -10.41 -4.20 -16.03
CA GLU A 329 -9.11 -4.21 -15.37
C GLU A 329 -8.46 -5.60 -15.42
N THR A 330 -7.16 -5.62 -15.73
CA THR A 330 -6.34 -6.84 -15.81
C THR A 330 -5.37 -6.98 -14.66
N LYS A 331 -5.20 -5.95 -13.83
CA LYS A 331 -4.36 -5.98 -12.63
C LYS A 331 -5.21 -6.15 -11.36
N PRO A 332 -4.65 -6.74 -10.30
CA PRO A 332 -5.30 -6.72 -9.00
C PRO A 332 -5.39 -5.30 -8.46
N VAL A 333 -6.51 -4.96 -7.82
CA VAL A 333 -6.73 -3.66 -7.17
C VAL A 333 -7.44 -3.87 -5.84
N VAL A 334 -7.08 -3.09 -4.83
CA VAL A 334 -7.76 -3.09 -3.53
C VAL A 334 -8.54 -1.80 -3.35
N ALA A 335 -9.84 -1.92 -3.12
CA ALA A 335 -10.69 -0.78 -2.81
C ALA A 335 -10.78 -0.57 -1.30
N PHE A 336 -10.62 0.68 -0.88
CA PHE A 336 -10.94 1.19 0.45
C PHE A 336 -12.21 2.02 0.32
N LEU A 337 -13.33 1.43 0.69
CA LEU A 337 -14.64 2.06 0.65
C LEU A 337 -14.84 2.87 1.92
N ASN A 338 -14.83 4.20 1.84
CA ASN A 338 -14.93 5.03 3.02
C ASN A 338 -16.38 5.22 3.47
N LYS A 339 -16.56 5.26 4.80
CA LYS A 339 -17.81 5.69 5.43
C LYS A 339 -17.99 7.20 5.28
N ASP A 340 -19.18 7.61 4.88
CA ASP A 340 -19.70 8.99 4.91
C ASP A 340 -20.88 9.07 5.90
N PRO A 341 -21.25 10.27 6.41
CA PRO A 341 -22.50 10.49 7.13
C PRO A 341 -23.77 9.84 6.53
N LYS A 342 -23.81 9.62 5.21
CA LYS A 342 -24.94 9.04 4.48
C LYS A 342 -24.82 7.54 4.21
N THR A 343 -23.72 6.92 4.60
CA THR A 343 -23.47 5.49 4.41
C THR A 343 -24.37 4.65 5.31
N ILE A 344 -24.93 3.57 4.74
CA ILE A 344 -25.80 2.62 5.44
C ILE A 344 -25.06 1.29 5.55
N GLY A 345 -24.85 0.80 6.78
CA GLY A 345 -24.35 -0.55 7.04
C GLY A 345 -23.04 -0.89 6.33
N ILE A 346 -21.92 -0.45 6.90
CA ILE A 346 -20.56 -0.72 6.42
C ILE A 346 -19.89 -1.78 7.31
N ARG A 347 -19.04 -2.64 6.73
CA ARG A 347 -18.14 -3.51 7.49
C ARG A 347 -16.91 -2.70 7.95
N ASN A 348 -16.57 -2.82 9.22
CA ASN A 348 -15.37 -2.20 9.76
C ASN A 348 -14.19 -3.14 9.51
N ASP A 349 -13.54 -3.01 8.35
CA ASP A 349 -12.38 -3.84 8.00
C ASP A 349 -11.07 -3.19 8.43
N VAL A 350 -10.91 -1.92 8.08
CA VAL A 350 -9.75 -1.11 8.45
C VAL A 350 -10.23 0.19 9.07
N ILE A 351 -9.58 0.59 10.16
CA ILE A 351 -9.86 1.83 10.86
C ILE A 351 -8.59 2.66 11.04
N THR A 352 -8.70 3.95 10.79
CA THR A 352 -7.66 4.92 11.13
C THR A 352 -8.10 5.65 12.38
N THR A 353 -7.45 5.38 13.51
CA THR A 353 -7.72 6.04 14.78
C THR A 353 -6.89 7.31 14.92
N PHE A 354 -7.44 8.34 15.55
CA PHE A 354 -6.75 9.61 15.72
C PHE A 354 -7.27 10.46 16.88
N GLY A 355 -6.41 11.33 17.41
CA GLY A 355 -6.68 12.16 18.58
C GLY A 355 -7.11 13.58 18.23
N ASP A 356 -7.17 14.43 19.25
CA ASP A 356 -7.64 15.82 19.13
C ASP A 356 -6.75 16.67 18.22
N ALA A 357 -5.45 16.39 18.14
CA ALA A 357 -4.52 17.15 17.31
C ALA A 357 -4.81 16.94 15.80
N GLU A 358 -4.91 15.67 15.39
CA GLU A 358 -5.29 15.31 14.03
C GLU A 358 -6.72 15.74 13.71
N ALA A 359 -7.64 15.66 14.66
CA ALA A 359 -9.01 16.15 14.50
C ALA A 359 -9.06 17.67 14.28
N ALA A 360 -8.25 18.45 15.00
CA ALA A 360 -8.14 19.89 14.81
C ALA A 360 -7.58 20.24 13.43
N TRP A 361 -6.53 19.53 12.99
CA TRP A 361 -5.95 19.67 11.65
C TRP A 361 -6.95 19.30 10.54
N LYS A 362 -7.65 18.16 10.69
CA LYS A 362 -8.71 17.74 9.77
C LYS A 362 -9.84 18.77 9.71
N GLY A 363 -10.21 19.34 10.85
CA GLY A 363 -11.19 20.42 10.91
C GLY A 363 -10.75 21.64 10.09
N GLU A 364 -9.47 22.02 10.12
CA GLU A 364 -8.94 23.11 9.30
C GLU A 364 -8.99 22.76 7.81
N LEU A 365 -8.56 21.56 7.45
CA LEU A 365 -8.65 21.03 6.08
C LEU A 365 -10.08 21.13 5.54
N LEU A 366 -11.07 20.70 6.32
CA LEU A 366 -12.50 20.74 5.94
C LEU A 366 -13.05 22.16 5.84
N ARG A 367 -12.51 23.13 6.59
CA ARG A 367 -12.96 24.54 6.57
C ARG A 367 -12.54 25.32 5.32
N PHE A 368 -11.63 24.78 4.49
CA PHE A 368 -11.38 25.35 3.16
C PHE A 368 -12.61 25.30 2.25
N HIS A 369 -13.53 24.37 2.51
CA HIS A 369 -14.83 24.22 1.83
C HIS A 369 -15.88 25.19 2.37
N LYS A 370 -15.60 26.49 2.28
CA LYS A 370 -16.42 27.57 2.86
C LYS A 370 -17.87 27.51 2.42
N SER A 371 -18.13 27.23 1.15
CA SER A 371 -19.49 27.07 0.62
C SER A 371 -20.28 25.97 1.32
N GLN A 372 -19.66 24.83 1.66
CA GLN A 372 -20.31 23.80 2.45
C GLN A 372 -20.38 24.15 3.92
N HIS A 373 -19.34 24.77 4.45
CA HIS A 373 -19.30 25.17 5.85
C HIS A 373 -20.47 26.11 6.19
N GLU A 374 -20.67 27.17 5.39
CA GLU A 374 -21.78 28.12 5.55
C GLU A 374 -23.16 27.46 5.37
N ARG A 375 -23.29 26.57 4.37
CA ARG A 375 -24.52 25.79 4.17
C ARG A 375 -24.86 24.94 5.40
N ASN A 376 -23.88 24.27 6.00
CA ASN A 376 -24.10 23.46 7.19
C ASN A 376 -24.47 24.33 8.40
N LEU A 377 -23.76 25.44 8.64
CA LEU A 377 -24.09 26.38 9.73
C LEU A 377 -25.55 26.82 9.65
N ARG A 378 -26.03 27.14 8.46
CA ARG A 378 -27.41 27.58 8.26
C ARG A 378 -28.46 26.47 8.38
N THR A 379 -28.19 25.31 7.80
CA THR A 379 -29.19 24.24 7.68
C THR A 379 -29.19 23.25 8.85
N ARG A 380 -28.10 23.22 9.63
CA ARG A 380 -27.85 22.22 10.67
C ARG A 380 -27.30 22.79 11.98
N ASN A 381 -27.04 24.11 12.06
CA ASN A 381 -26.55 24.79 13.25
C ASN A 381 -25.14 24.33 13.73
N HIS A 382 -24.33 23.79 12.82
CA HIS A 382 -22.92 23.47 13.03
C HIS A 382 -22.17 23.46 11.69
N GLY A 383 -20.84 23.58 11.71
CA GLY A 383 -20.00 23.60 10.53
C GLY A 383 -19.94 22.25 9.78
N PHE A 384 -19.39 22.28 8.56
CA PHE A 384 -19.14 21.08 7.77
C PHE A 384 -18.09 20.16 8.42
N ASP A 385 -17.02 20.76 8.95
CA ASP A 385 -16.00 20.10 9.76
C ASP A 385 -16.61 19.34 10.95
N GLU A 386 -17.45 20.02 11.74
CA GLU A 386 -18.09 19.40 12.91
C GLU A 386 -19.06 18.28 12.49
N ARG A 387 -19.68 18.35 11.29
CA ARG A 387 -20.51 17.26 10.77
C ARG A 387 -19.69 15.99 10.55
N ILE A 388 -18.52 16.11 9.94
CA ILE A 388 -17.64 14.98 9.64
C ILE A 388 -16.98 14.46 10.92
N LEU A 389 -16.46 15.35 11.77
CA LEU A 389 -15.83 14.98 13.03
C LEU A 389 -16.80 14.30 14.01
N ASN A 390 -18.09 14.68 14.01
CA ASN A 390 -19.10 13.96 14.80
C ASN A 390 -19.32 12.52 14.33
N VAL A 391 -19.24 12.26 13.02
CA VAL A 391 -19.26 10.87 12.52
C VAL A 391 -18.04 10.12 13.04
N ASN A 392 -16.85 10.70 12.92
CA ASN A 392 -15.62 10.04 13.38
C ASN A 392 -15.61 9.80 14.90
N ARG A 393 -16.15 10.73 15.69
CA ARG A 393 -16.27 10.61 17.15
C ARG A 393 -17.23 9.49 17.53
N LYS A 394 -18.42 9.49 16.92
CA LYS A 394 -19.43 8.46 17.13
C LYS A 394 -18.91 7.08 16.76
N ASP A 395 -18.16 6.98 15.67
CA ASP A 395 -17.55 5.73 15.22
C ASP A 395 -16.54 5.18 16.23
N ALA A 396 -15.70 6.03 16.80
CA ALA A 396 -14.76 5.64 17.85
C ALA A 396 -15.49 5.21 19.14
N GLU A 397 -16.54 5.92 19.54
CA GLU A 397 -17.37 5.59 20.70
C GLU A 397 -18.09 4.23 20.53
N GLU A 398 -18.72 4.00 19.37
CA GLU A 398 -19.43 2.75 19.06
C GLU A 398 -18.48 1.53 19.02
N LEU A 399 -17.23 1.74 18.61
CA LEU A 399 -16.19 0.71 18.57
C LEU A 399 -15.42 0.56 19.88
N GLY A 400 -15.65 1.43 20.87
CA GLY A 400 -14.94 1.40 22.15
C GLY A 400 -13.43 1.63 22.03
N LEU A 401 -13.01 2.50 21.10
CA LEU A 401 -11.60 2.79 20.83
C LEU A 401 -11.00 3.69 21.91
N GLN A 402 -9.68 3.63 22.08
CA GLN A 402 -8.96 4.52 23.00
C GLN A 402 -8.86 5.95 22.48
N ASP A 403 -8.62 6.10 21.18
CA ASP A 403 -8.61 7.40 20.51
C ASP A 403 -10.04 7.93 20.34
N SER A 404 -10.17 9.26 20.32
CA SER A 404 -11.48 9.93 20.31
C SER A 404 -12.17 9.96 18.93
N TYR A 405 -11.47 9.59 17.86
CA TYR A 405 -12.01 9.64 16.50
C TYR A 405 -11.52 8.46 15.65
N ALA A 406 -12.35 8.04 14.68
CA ALA A 406 -11.99 7.01 13.71
C ALA A 406 -12.53 7.31 12.30
N GLU A 407 -11.70 7.08 11.28
CA GLU A 407 -12.14 6.92 9.88
C GLU A 407 -12.29 5.42 9.58
N ILE A 408 -13.43 5.03 9.02
CA ILE A 408 -13.79 3.62 8.78
C ILE A 408 -13.76 3.30 7.30
N PHE A 409 -13.15 2.16 6.97
CA PHE A 409 -13.10 1.61 5.63
C PHE A 409 -13.56 0.16 5.59
N GLU A 410 -14.32 -0.17 4.54
CA GLU A 410 -14.56 -1.53 4.08
C GLU A 410 -13.59 -1.86 2.94
N LEU A 411 -12.95 -3.03 2.97
CA LEU A 411 -12.00 -3.43 1.95
C LEU A 411 -12.61 -4.42 0.96
N GLU A 412 -12.35 -4.19 -0.33
CA GLU A 412 -12.60 -5.17 -1.38
C GLU A 412 -11.31 -5.49 -2.13
N PHE A 413 -10.88 -6.76 -2.09
CA PHE A 413 -9.74 -7.25 -2.88
C PHE A 413 -10.23 -7.78 -4.23
N HIS A 414 -9.90 -7.08 -5.31
CA HIS A 414 -10.22 -7.50 -6.67
C HIS A 414 -9.01 -8.16 -7.31
N SER A 415 -9.15 -9.44 -7.66
CA SER A 415 -8.13 -10.18 -8.40
C SER A 415 -8.10 -9.76 -9.87
N ALA A 416 -6.93 -9.85 -10.49
CA ALA A 416 -6.79 -9.75 -11.94
C ALA A 416 -7.74 -10.74 -12.64
N LYS A 417 -8.50 -10.26 -13.63
CA LYS A 417 -9.21 -11.16 -14.53
C LYS A 417 -8.21 -11.77 -15.52
N ILE A 418 -8.09 -13.08 -15.51
CA ILE A 418 -7.39 -13.83 -16.57
C ILE A 418 -8.26 -13.69 -17.83
N LYS A 419 -7.74 -13.02 -18.86
CA LYS A 419 -8.40 -12.97 -20.17
C LYS A 419 -8.16 -14.26 -20.94
#